data_AF-A0A821SEJ1-F1
#
_entry.id   AF-A0A821SEJ1-F1
#
_cell.length_a   1.000
_cell.length_b   1.000
_cell.length_c   1.000
_cell.angle_alpha   90.00
_cell.angle_beta   90.00
_cell.angle_gamma   90.00
#
_symmetry.space_group_name_H-M   'P 1'
#
loop_
_entity.id
_entity.type
_entity.pdbx_description
1 polymer ?
#
loop_
_entity_poly.entity_id
_entity_poly.type
_entity_poly.pdbx_seq_one_letter_code
_entity_poly.pdbx_strand_id
1 'polypeptide(L)'
;MTSSSNNTKLSNLSVQWEWEGDKGIWQQHPIDIQQKISQAFDNGNSEVTVNQTEEIIMIIKFHDMVQINQKTKFMRRIRFCMELKDKNGFFTYEYENENKKWFSYNAEIMIKIANAIENDQTILSINYQNQSYDIDLDKLIETNLNTKAIRKIHCVKSMAKLPLNVSTISNKRSLDNNESVENNKKKRSISKSTPIEK
;
A
#
# COMPACT_ATOMS: atom_id res chain seq x y z
N MET A 1 3.31 15.52 17.88
CA MET A 1 3.96 14.94 16.68
C MET A 1 3.05 13.82 16.18
N THR A 2 2.15 14.13 15.25
CA THR A 2 1.17 13.18 14.72
C THR A 2 1.63 12.72 13.34
N SER A 3 2.10 11.48 13.25
CA SER A 3 2.34 10.81 11.98
C SER A 3 0.98 10.51 11.34
N SER A 4 0.62 11.25 10.30
CA SER A 4 -0.58 10.97 9.49
C SER A 4 -0.36 9.70 8.67
N SER A 5 -0.80 8.56 9.21
CA SER A 5 -0.89 7.30 8.46
C SER A 5 -2.06 7.39 7.49
N ASN A 6 -1.77 7.75 6.23
CA ASN A 6 -2.74 7.78 5.14
C ASN A 6 -3.03 6.35 4.67
N ASN A 7 -3.84 5.62 5.42
CA ASN A 7 -4.18 4.22 5.11
C ASN A 7 -5.22 4.15 3.99
N THR A 8 -5.07 3.19 3.07
CA THR A 8 -6.10 2.90 2.06
C THR A 8 -7.19 2.04 2.71
N LYS A 9 -8.46 2.44 2.58
CA LYS A 9 -9.59 1.65 3.12
C LYS A 9 -10.16 0.74 2.05
N LEU A 10 -10.16 -0.56 2.30
CA LEU A 10 -10.83 -1.59 1.50
C LEU A 10 -11.88 -2.25 2.38
N SER A 11 -13.17 -2.22 2.01
CA SER A 11 -14.25 -2.86 2.79
C SER A 11 -14.18 -2.58 4.31
N ASN A 12 -13.98 -1.32 4.72
CA ASN A 12 -13.74 -0.83 6.09
C ASN A 12 -12.40 -1.21 6.76
N LEU A 13 -11.55 -2.01 6.13
CA LEU A 13 -10.22 -2.37 6.60
C LEU A 13 -9.17 -1.36 6.15
N SER A 14 -8.28 -0.93 7.05
CA SER A 14 -7.04 -0.25 6.66
C SER A 14 -6.06 -1.28 6.07
N VAL A 15 -5.64 -1.09 4.82
CA VAL A 15 -4.80 -2.05 4.10
C VAL A 15 -3.51 -1.41 3.55
N GLN A 16 -2.50 -2.26 3.39
CA GLN A 16 -1.20 -1.92 2.82
C GLN A 16 -0.73 -3.06 1.90
N TRP A 17 -0.47 -2.73 0.64
CA TRP A 17 0.19 -3.60 -0.32
C TRP A 17 1.70 -3.40 -0.27
N GLU A 18 2.42 -4.51 -0.27
CA GLU A 18 3.88 -4.53 -0.23
C GLU A 18 4.42 -5.40 -1.33
N TRP A 19 5.65 -5.13 -1.74
CA TRP A 19 6.38 -5.92 -2.71
C TRP A 19 7.76 -6.28 -2.18
N GLU A 20 8.26 -7.44 -2.60
CA GLU A 20 9.55 -7.95 -2.16
C GLU A 20 10.70 -7.27 -2.91
N GLY A 21 11.39 -6.38 -2.20
CA GLY A 21 12.61 -5.70 -2.64
C GLY A 21 13.82 -6.63 -2.70
N ASP A 22 14.97 -6.01 -2.97
CA ASP A 22 16.22 -6.75 -2.99
C ASP A 22 16.54 -7.32 -1.61
N LYS A 23 17.25 -8.46 -1.59
CA LYS A 23 17.61 -9.19 -0.36
C LYS A 23 16.41 -9.61 0.50
N GLY A 24 15.22 -9.75 -0.11
CA GLY A 24 13.99 -10.15 0.59
C GLY A 24 13.36 -9.06 1.45
N ILE A 25 13.76 -7.79 1.26
CA ILE A 25 13.26 -6.67 2.05
C ILE A 25 11.93 -6.20 1.48
N TRP A 26 10.85 -6.35 2.23
CA TRP A 26 9.54 -5.83 1.85
C TRP A 26 9.52 -4.30 1.80
N GLN A 27 8.91 -3.76 0.75
CA GLN A 27 8.72 -2.33 0.53
C GLN A 27 7.24 -2.03 0.33
N GLN A 28 6.77 -0.93 0.89
CA GLN A 28 5.38 -0.50 0.69
C GLN A 28 5.26 0.22 -0.65
N HIS A 29 4.12 0.09 -1.31
CA HIS A 29 3.83 0.96 -2.46
C HIS A 29 3.57 2.41 -2.00
N PRO A 30 3.92 3.41 -2.83
CA PRO A 30 3.44 4.79 -2.68
C PRO A 30 1.92 4.88 -2.60
N ILE A 31 1.39 5.89 -1.92
CA ILE A 31 -0.04 5.97 -1.56
C ILE A 31 -0.99 5.96 -2.77
N ASP A 32 -0.63 6.64 -3.85
CA ASP A 32 -1.39 6.67 -5.10
C ASP A 32 -1.45 5.27 -5.74
N ILE A 33 -0.33 4.54 -5.70
CA ILE A 33 -0.26 3.16 -6.17
C ILE A 33 -1.05 2.24 -5.24
N GLN A 34 -0.96 2.40 -3.92
CA GLN A 34 -1.75 1.65 -2.93
C GLN A 34 -3.26 1.75 -3.20
N GLN A 35 -3.74 2.98 -3.44
CA GLN A 35 -5.13 3.26 -3.75
C GLN A 35 -5.55 2.60 -5.05
N LYS A 36 -4.74 2.72 -6.11
CA LYS A 36 -5.03 2.12 -7.41
C LYS A 36 -5.08 0.59 -7.35
N ILE A 37 -4.16 -0.02 -6.59
CA ILE A 37 -4.15 -1.47 -6.38
C ILE A 37 -5.41 -1.91 -5.64
N SER A 38 -5.71 -1.25 -4.52
CA SER A 38 -6.86 -1.60 -3.69
C SER A 38 -8.18 -1.43 -4.43
N GLN A 39 -8.35 -0.33 -5.18
CA GLN A 39 -9.55 -0.10 -5.98
C GLN A 39 -9.73 -1.16 -7.08
N ALA A 40 -8.66 -1.52 -7.79
CA ALA A 40 -8.74 -2.54 -8.82
C ALA A 40 -9.11 -3.91 -8.23
N PHE A 41 -8.54 -4.25 -7.08
CA PHE A 41 -8.87 -5.47 -6.36
C PHE A 41 -10.33 -5.47 -5.89
N ASP A 42 -10.82 -4.37 -5.30
CA ASP A 42 -12.21 -4.22 -4.84
C ASP A 42 -13.23 -4.34 -5.97
N ASN A 43 -12.87 -3.84 -7.15
CA ASN A 43 -13.68 -3.97 -8.36
C ASN A 43 -13.68 -5.39 -8.96
N GLY A 44 -12.96 -6.35 -8.36
CA GLY A 44 -12.88 -7.73 -8.82
C GLY A 44 -11.98 -7.92 -10.05
N ASN A 45 -11.09 -6.96 -10.36
CA ASN A 45 -10.13 -7.14 -11.44
C ASN A 45 -9.14 -8.24 -11.07
N SER A 46 -8.70 -9.04 -12.05
CA SER A 46 -7.66 -10.06 -11.86
C SER A 46 -6.25 -9.49 -11.80
N GLU A 47 -6.05 -8.31 -12.39
CA GLU A 47 -4.78 -7.58 -12.41
C GLU A 47 -4.97 -6.07 -12.52
N VAL A 48 -3.89 -5.32 -12.25
CA VAL A 48 -3.84 -3.86 -12.41
C VAL A 48 -2.46 -3.44 -12.89
N THR A 49 -2.43 -2.48 -13.81
CA THR A 49 -1.18 -1.86 -14.27
C THR A 49 -0.95 -0.54 -13.53
N VAL A 50 0.23 -0.40 -12.92
CA VAL A 50 0.63 0.78 -12.13
C VAL A 50 1.99 1.30 -12.61
N ASN A 51 2.17 2.61 -12.59
CA ASN A 51 3.43 3.25 -12.97
C ASN A 51 4.18 3.60 -11.68
N GLN A 52 5.32 2.94 -11.44
CA GLN A 52 6.18 3.27 -10.31
C GLN A 52 7.01 4.53 -10.59
N THR A 53 7.39 4.72 -11.85
CA THR A 53 7.94 5.97 -12.42
C THR A 53 7.40 6.11 -13.85
N GLU A 54 7.76 7.18 -14.57
CA GLU A 54 7.40 7.35 -15.98
C GLU A 54 7.89 6.21 -16.89
N GLU A 55 9.02 5.57 -16.52
CA GLU A 55 9.65 4.51 -17.30
C GLU A 55 9.40 3.10 -16.74
N ILE A 56 8.98 3.00 -15.47
CA ILE A 56 8.80 1.72 -14.78
C ILE A 56 7.32 1.44 -14.61
N ILE A 57 6.82 0.56 -15.49
CA ILE A 57 5.44 0.07 -15.44
C ILE A 57 5.43 -1.34 -14.84
N MET A 58 4.58 -1.54 -13.84
CA MET A 58 4.40 -2.80 -13.14
C MET A 58 2.98 -3.32 -13.37
N ILE A 59 2.86 -4.61 -13.69
CA ILE A 59 1.58 -5.33 -13.75
C ILE A 59 1.47 -6.14 -12.47
N ILE A 60 0.45 -5.85 -11.67
CA ILE A 60 0.16 -6.58 -10.43
C ILE A 60 -0.93 -7.59 -10.72
N LYS A 61 -0.63 -8.86 -10.47
CA LYS A 61 -1.58 -9.97 -10.62
C LYS A 61 -2.02 -10.44 -9.25
N PHE A 62 -3.31 -10.31 -8.96
CA PHE A 62 -3.86 -10.57 -7.63
C PHE A 62 -3.92 -12.05 -7.30
N HIS A 63 -4.29 -12.89 -8.27
CA HIS A 63 -4.37 -14.34 -8.05
C HIS A 63 -3.01 -14.94 -7.70
N ASP A 64 -1.98 -14.53 -8.45
CA ASP A 64 -0.61 -15.03 -8.30
C ASP A 64 0.15 -14.34 -7.16
N MET A 65 -0.39 -13.24 -6.63
CA MET A 65 0.28 -12.36 -5.65
C MET A 65 1.70 -11.97 -6.09
N VAL A 66 1.82 -11.50 -7.34
CA VAL A 66 3.08 -11.01 -7.91
C VAL A 66 2.92 -9.65 -8.58
N GLN A 67 4.02 -8.91 -8.62
CA GLN A 67 4.20 -7.78 -9.53
C GLN A 67 5.23 -8.14 -10.60
N ILE A 68 4.96 -7.71 -11.83
CA ILE A 68 5.77 -8.02 -13.00
C ILE A 68 6.16 -6.72 -13.66
N ASN A 69 7.46 -6.48 -13.81
CA ASN A 69 7.94 -5.35 -14.59
C ASN A 69 7.59 -5.56 -16.07
N GLN A 70 6.80 -4.65 -16.66
CA GLN A 70 6.23 -4.85 -17.98
C GLN A 70 7.30 -4.97 -19.08
N LYS A 71 8.42 -4.25 -18.94
CA LYS A 71 9.52 -4.22 -19.92
C LYS A 71 10.44 -5.43 -19.78
N THR A 72 10.97 -5.67 -18.58
CA THR A 72 11.98 -6.71 -18.32
C THR A 72 11.38 -8.08 -18.03
N LYS A 73 10.07 -8.14 -17.77
CA LYS A 73 9.35 -9.33 -17.30
C LYS A 73 9.83 -9.89 -15.96
N PHE A 74 10.70 -9.16 -15.25
CA PHE A 74 11.15 -9.54 -13.93
C PHE A 74 9.98 -9.53 -12.93
N MET A 75 9.85 -10.61 -12.16
CA MET A 75 8.75 -10.84 -11.23
C MET A 75 9.23 -10.71 -9.79
N ARG A 76 8.40 -10.07 -8.94
CA ARG A 76 8.60 -10.01 -7.49
C ARG A 76 7.30 -10.36 -6.80
N ARG A 77 7.38 -10.94 -5.60
CA ARG A 77 6.21 -11.23 -4.78
C ARG A 77 5.57 -9.93 -4.31
N ILE A 78 4.24 -9.94 -4.19
CA ILE A 78 3.50 -8.95 -3.43
C ILE A 78 2.80 -9.63 -2.25
N ARG A 79 2.45 -8.84 -1.24
CA ARG A 79 1.61 -9.31 -0.14
C ARG A 79 0.64 -8.24 0.31
N PHE A 80 -0.43 -8.72 0.92
CA PHE A 80 -1.48 -7.90 1.51
C PHE A 80 -1.32 -7.88 3.02
N CYS A 81 -1.28 -6.67 3.57
CA CYS A 81 -1.22 -6.44 5.00
C CYS A 81 -2.42 -5.59 5.43
N MET A 82 -2.88 -5.79 6.65
CA MET A 82 -4.06 -5.12 7.21
C MET A 82 -3.80 -4.70 8.66
N GLU A 83 -4.44 -3.62 9.11
CA GLU A 83 -4.49 -3.33 10.54
C GLU A 83 -5.43 -4.32 11.24
N LEU A 84 -5.04 -4.76 12.44
CA LEU A 84 -5.84 -5.65 13.28
C LEU A 84 -6.30 -4.86 14.51
N LYS A 85 -7.56 -5.05 14.91
CA LYS A 85 -8.24 -4.26 15.96
C LYS A 85 -7.42 -4.05 17.24
N ASP A 86 -6.70 -5.09 17.67
CA ASP A 86 -5.93 -5.07 18.93
C ASP A 86 -4.42 -4.97 18.73
N LYS A 87 -3.95 -4.64 17.52
CA LYS A 87 -2.52 -4.54 17.21
C LYS A 87 -2.18 -3.24 16.50
N ASN A 88 -1.11 -2.60 16.94
CA ASN A 88 -0.59 -1.40 16.28
C ASN A 88 0.23 -1.75 15.04
N GLY A 89 -0.18 -1.22 13.89
CA GLY A 89 0.46 -1.35 12.59
C GLY A 89 -0.19 -2.41 11.69
N PHE A 90 0.44 -2.65 10.54
CA PHE A 90 -0.03 -3.61 9.55
C PHE A 90 0.52 -5.01 9.80
N PHE A 91 -0.29 -6.04 9.55
CA PHE A 91 0.06 -7.44 9.71
C PHE A 91 -0.36 -8.26 8.49
N THR A 92 0.38 -9.33 8.24
CA THR A 92 0.03 -10.34 7.25
C THR A 92 0.01 -11.72 7.92
N TYR A 93 -0.83 -12.63 7.43
CA TYR A 93 -0.79 -14.03 7.82
C TYR A 93 -0.05 -14.81 6.73
N GLU A 94 0.87 -15.67 7.15
CA GLU A 94 1.64 -16.53 6.25
C GLU A 94 1.49 -17.99 6.68
N TYR A 95 1.59 -18.90 5.70
CA TYR A 95 1.61 -20.34 5.93
C TYR A 95 2.96 -20.94 5.55
N GLU A 96 3.39 -21.96 6.29
CA GLU A 96 4.60 -22.72 5.99
C GLU A 96 4.29 -23.77 4.92
N ASN A 97 4.96 -23.68 3.77
CA ASN A 97 4.83 -24.68 2.73
C ASN A 97 5.67 -25.95 3.04
N GLU A 98 5.57 -26.95 2.17
CA GLU A 98 6.29 -28.23 2.30
C GLU A 98 7.82 -28.08 2.36
N ASN A 99 8.36 -27.02 1.74
CA ASN A 99 9.79 -26.70 1.72
C ASN A 99 10.24 -25.82 2.90
N LYS A 100 9.43 -25.71 3.97
CA LYS A 100 9.72 -24.85 5.14
C LYS A 100 9.91 -23.38 4.81
N LYS A 101 9.27 -22.92 3.73
CA LYS A 101 9.23 -21.52 3.31
C LYS A 101 7.87 -20.92 3.64
N TRP A 102 7.87 -19.68 4.10
CA TRP A 102 6.67 -18.94 4.45
C TRP A 102 6.13 -18.18 3.24
N PHE A 103 4.82 -18.29 3.03
CA PHE A 103 4.08 -17.62 1.97
C PHE A 103 2.89 -16.89 2.58
N SER A 104 2.76 -15.60 2.27
CA SER A 104 1.60 -14.83 2.67
C SER A 104 0.34 -15.36 2.00
N TYR A 105 -0.77 -15.35 2.73
CA TYR A 105 -2.08 -15.58 2.13
C TYR A 105 -2.39 -14.50 1.09
N ASN A 106 -3.19 -14.86 0.08
CA ASN A 106 -3.67 -13.87 -0.88
C ASN A 106 -4.66 -12.89 -0.22
N ALA A 107 -4.93 -11.78 -0.90
CA ALA A 107 -5.77 -10.72 -0.35
C ALA A 107 -7.20 -11.17 -0.01
N GLU A 108 -7.80 -12.05 -0.81
CA GLU A 108 -9.16 -12.58 -0.54
C GLU A 108 -9.22 -13.37 0.77
N ILE A 109 -8.24 -14.23 1.01
CA ILE A 109 -8.15 -15.02 2.25
C ILE A 109 -7.81 -14.10 3.43
N MET A 110 -6.93 -13.12 3.24
CA MET A 110 -6.61 -12.14 4.28
C MET A 110 -7.85 -11.35 4.74
N ILE A 111 -8.73 -10.95 3.82
CA ILE A 111 -10.00 -10.29 4.17
C ILE A 111 -10.95 -11.24 4.92
N LYS A 112 -11.00 -12.52 4.52
CA LYS A 112 -11.80 -13.52 5.27
C LYS A 112 -11.25 -13.73 6.68
N ILE A 113 -9.93 -13.75 6.86
CA ILE A 113 -9.28 -13.80 8.17
C ILE A 113 -9.64 -12.56 8.98
N ALA A 114 -9.60 -11.37 8.38
CA ALA A 114 -10.01 -10.12 9.02
C ALA A 114 -11.42 -10.21 9.59
N ASN A 115 -12.37 -10.60 8.74
CA ASN A 115 -13.77 -10.72 9.11
C ASN A 115 -13.97 -11.79 10.18
N ALA A 116 -13.28 -12.93 10.09
CA ALA A 116 -13.34 -13.97 11.11
C ALA A 116 -12.88 -13.45 12.48
N ILE A 117 -11.76 -12.71 12.53
CA ILE A 117 -11.25 -12.08 13.76
C ILE A 117 -12.25 -11.05 14.30
N GLU A 118 -12.83 -10.20 13.45
CA GLU A 118 -13.81 -9.20 13.88
C GLU A 118 -15.08 -9.80 14.47
N ASN A 119 -15.44 -11.03 14.08
CA ASN A 119 -16.61 -11.76 14.54
C ASN A 119 -16.28 -12.83 15.60
N ASP A 120 -15.10 -12.76 16.23
CA ASP A 120 -14.63 -13.70 17.25
C ASP A 120 -14.69 -15.18 16.79
N GLN A 121 -14.53 -15.42 15.48
CA GLN A 121 -14.49 -16.75 14.90
C GLN A 121 -13.08 -17.33 15.02
N THR A 122 -12.96 -18.51 15.61
CA THR A 122 -11.66 -19.19 15.81
C THR A 122 -11.30 -20.11 14.67
N ILE A 123 -12.28 -20.56 13.87
CA ILE A 123 -12.10 -21.43 12.71
C ILE A 123 -12.73 -20.77 11.48
N LEU A 124 -11.95 -20.67 10.41
CA LEU A 124 -12.37 -20.16 9.11
C LEU A 124 -12.22 -21.25 8.05
N SER A 125 -13.35 -21.70 7.50
CA SER A 125 -13.35 -22.63 6.35
C SER A 125 -13.25 -21.87 5.03
N ILE A 126 -12.29 -22.22 4.18
CA ILE A 126 -12.08 -21.61 2.87
C ILE A 126 -12.01 -22.66 1.77
N ASN A 127 -12.36 -22.25 0.55
CA ASN A 127 -12.03 -22.97 -0.67
C ASN A 127 -11.02 -22.14 -1.46
N TYR A 128 -9.89 -22.76 -1.84
CA TYR A 128 -8.85 -22.12 -2.62
C TYR A 128 -8.20 -23.14 -3.57
N GLN A 129 -8.05 -22.78 -4.85
CA GLN A 129 -7.47 -23.64 -5.89
C GLN A 129 -8.05 -25.07 -5.90
N ASN A 130 -9.39 -25.17 -5.85
CA ASN A 130 -10.14 -26.43 -5.81
C ASN A 130 -9.84 -27.35 -4.61
N GLN A 131 -9.30 -26.80 -3.53
CA GLN A 131 -9.07 -27.50 -2.28
C GLN A 131 -9.80 -26.77 -1.15
N SER A 132 -10.28 -27.54 -0.17
CA SER A 132 -10.96 -27.00 1.01
C SER A 132 -10.02 -27.03 2.20
N TYR A 133 -10.00 -25.95 2.98
CA TYR A 133 -9.13 -25.82 4.14
C TYR A 133 -9.91 -25.27 5.33
N ASP A 134 -9.57 -25.73 6.53
CA ASP A 134 -9.92 -25.07 7.78
C ASP A 134 -8.69 -24.35 8.33
N ILE A 135 -8.80 -23.04 8.54
CA ILE A 135 -7.82 -22.20 9.20
C ILE A 135 -8.24 -22.04 10.66
N ASP A 136 -7.50 -22.64 11.58
CA ASP A 136 -7.67 -22.46 13.02
C ASP A 136 -6.78 -21.30 13.47
N LEU A 137 -7.42 -20.16 13.76
CA LEU A 137 -6.79 -18.89 14.10
C LEU A 137 -6.23 -18.87 15.53
N ASP A 138 -6.76 -19.70 16.44
CA ASP A 138 -6.24 -19.83 17.80
C ASP A 138 -4.99 -20.70 17.84
N LYS A 139 -5.02 -21.83 17.13
CA LYS A 139 -3.87 -22.75 17.04
C LYS A 139 -2.83 -22.32 16.02
N LEU A 140 -3.17 -21.35 15.15
CA LEU A 140 -2.35 -20.91 14.03
C LEU A 140 -1.93 -22.08 13.14
N ILE A 141 -2.92 -22.85 12.67
CA ILE A 141 -2.72 -23.95 11.73
C ILE A 141 -3.75 -23.92 10.61
N GLU A 142 -3.35 -24.43 9.45
CA GLU A 142 -4.23 -24.71 8.32
C GLU A 142 -4.34 -26.22 8.16
N THR A 143 -5.55 -26.74 8.04
CA THR A 143 -5.81 -28.16 7.75
C THR A 143 -6.46 -28.29 6.38
N ASN A 144 -5.80 -28.98 5.46
CA ASN A 144 -6.42 -29.38 4.20
C ASN A 144 -7.48 -30.45 4.46
N LEU A 145 -8.74 -30.20 4.12
CA LEU A 145 -9.84 -31.10 4.44
C LEU A 145 -9.87 -32.35 3.56
N ASN A 146 -9.27 -32.28 2.37
CA ASN A 146 -9.18 -33.39 1.44
C ASN A 146 -8.05 -34.36 1.84
N THR A 147 -6.86 -33.85 2.17
CA THR A 147 -5.66 -34.67 2.43
C THR A 147 -5.34 -34.85 3.91
N LYS A 148 -5.98 -34.06 4.79
CA LYS A 148 -5.69 -33.95 6.23
C LYS A 148 -4.28 -33.45 6.54
N ALA A 149 -3.56 -32.91 5.55
CA ALA A 149 -2.28 -32.27 5.76
C ALA A 149 -2.45 -31.01 6.61
N ILE A 150 -1.54 -30.79 7.55
CA ILE A 150 -1.54 -29.64 8.46
C ILE A 150 -0.33 -28.76 8.16
N ARG A 151 -0.54 -27.46 7.99
CA ARG A 151 0.50 -26.45 7.84
C ARG A 151 0.47 -25.48 9.02
N LYS A 152 1.64 -24.95 9.37
CA LYS A 152 1.76 -23.89 10.38
C LYS A 152 1.36 -22.56 9.76
N ILE A 153 0.72 -21.72 10.55
CA ILE A 153 0.42 -20.33 10.23
C ILE A 153 1.18 -19.44 11.22
N HIS A 154 1.51 -18.24 10.82
CA HIS A 154 1.88 -17.18 11.75
C HIS A 154 1.40 -15.81 11.28
N CYS A 155 1.25 -14.89 12.22
CA CYS A 155 0.90 -13.50 11.98
C CYS A 155 2.16 -12.64 12.11
N VAL A 156 2.57 -11.99 11.03
CA VAL A 156 3.82 -11.22 10.94
C VAL A 156 3.50 -9.74 10.86
N LYS A 157 4.16 -8.94 11.71
CA LYS A 157 4.09 -7.48 11.63
C LYS A 157 4.84 -6.99 10.41
N SER A 158 4.22 -6.12 9.62
CA SER A 158 4.88 -5.42 8.53
C SER A 158 6.01 -4.53 9.05
N MET A 159 7.15 -4.63 8.39
CA MET A 159 8.31 -3.77 8.58
C MET A 159 8.67 -3.04 7.27
N ALA A 160 7.70 -2.91 6.37
CA ALA A 160 7.95 -2.42 5.02
C ALA A 160 8.33 -0.94 5.00
N LYS A 161 9.43 -0.64 4.31
CA LYS A 161 9.95 0.71 4.18
C LYS A 161 9.32 1.41 2.97
N LEU A 162 9.13 2.73 3.07
CA LEU A 162 8.86 3.54 1.88
C LEU A 162 10.05 3.42 0.91
N PRO A 163 9.80 3.32 -0.41
CA PRO A 163 10.87 3.33 -1.39
C PRO A 163 11.58 4.69 -1.33
N LEU A 164 12.91 4.65 -1.26
CA LEU A 164 13.78 5.82 -1.04
C LEU A 164 13.61 6.94 -2.10
N ASN A 165 12.97 6.65 -3.23
CA ASN A 165 12.84 7.59 -4.35
C ASN A 165 11.59 8.50 -4.27
N VAL A 166 10.73 8.36 -3.26
CA VAL A 166 9.45 9.10 -3.19
C VAL A 166 9.47 10.24 -2.16
N SER A 167 10.47 10.32 -1.30
CA SER A 167 10.58 11.39 -0.28
C SER A 167 10.88 12.79 -0.84
N THR A 168 11.06 12.95 -2.16
CA THR A 168 11.51 14.22 -2.76
C THR A 168 10.41 14.98 -3.52
N ILE A 169 9.22 14.38 -3.73
CA ILE A 169 8.20 14.98 -4.63
C ILE A 169 7.15 15.83 -3.88
N SER A 170 7.03 15.72 -2.55
CA SER A 170 6.01 16.45 -1.79
C SER A 170 6.38 17.89 -1.37
N ASN A 171 7.59 18.40 -1.69
CA ASN A 171 8.04 19.74 -1.24
C ASN A 171 8.32 20.76 -2.35
N LYS A 172 7.80 20.59 -3.58
CA LYS A 172 8.00 21.57 -4.67
C LYS A 172 6.73 22.07 -5.37
N ARG A 173 5.58 22.08 -4.68
CA ARG A 173 4.37 22.77 -5.18
C ARG A 173 3.65 23.52 -4.07
N SER A 174 4.30 24.55 -3.55
CA SER A 174 3.63 25.68 -2.89
C SER A 174 4.64 26.80 -2.73
N LEU A 175 4.83 27.61 -3.77
CA LEU A 175 5.30 29.00 -3.74
C LEU A 175 5.29 29.45 -5.20
N ASP A 176 4.10 29.87 -5.63
CA ASP A 176 3.87 30.96 -6.56
C ASP A 176 2.45 30.80 -7.09
N ASN A 177 1.55 31.57 -6.48
CA ASN A 177 0.45 32.29 -7.12
C ASN A 177 -0.57 32.69 -6.04
N ASN A 178 -0.56 33.99 -5.74
CA ASN A 178 -1.66 34.85 -5.28
C ASN A 178 -0.99 36.15 -4.76
N GLU A 179 -1.38 37.37 -5.07
CA GLU A 179 -2.22 38.01 -6.08
C GLU A 179 -2.09 39.54 -5.77
N SER A 180 -2.32 40.39 -6.77
CA SER A 180 -2.97 41.71 -6.62
C SER A 180 -2.26 42.90 -5.95
N VAL A 181 -1.81 43.81 -6.82
CA VAL A 181 -2.20 45.24 -6.90
C VAL A 181 -2.90 45.84 -5.66
N GLU A 182 -2.27 46.84 -5.03
CA GLU A 182 -3.00 47.99 -4.47
C GLU A 182 -2.16 49.27 -4.43
N ASN A 183 -2.75 50.34 -4.96
CA ASN A 183 -2.25 51.71 -5.05
C ASN A 183 -2.05 52.33 -3.66
N ASN A 184 -1.01 53.16 -3.48
CA ASN A 184 -1.15 54.35 -2.63
C ASN A 184 -0.20 55.51 -3.02
N LYS A 185 -0.84 56.60 -3.47
CA LYS A 185 -0.27 57.95 -3.61
C LYS A 185 0.00 58.55 -2.22
N LYS A 186 1.19 59.13 -1.99
CA LYS A 186 1.30 60.38 -1.20
C LYS A 186 2.62 61.15 -1.41
N LYS A 187 2.48 62.29 -2.07
CA LYS A 187 3.03 63.64 -1.80
C LYS A 187 4.49 63.79 -1.32
N ARG A 188 5.29 64.51 -2.12
CA ARG A 188 6.23 65.59 -1.72
C ARG A 188 6.48 66.48 -2.94
N SER A 189 5.76 67.59 -3.07
CA SER A 189 6.14 68.97 -2.68
C SER A 189 7.21 69.60 -3.58
N ILE A 190 6.74 70.62 -4.30
CA ILE A 190 7.37 71.51 -5.27
C ILE A 190 8.44 72.40 -4.60
N SER A 191 9.54 72.66 -5.30
CA SER A 191 10.20 73.97 -5.25
C SER A 191 10.69 74.34 -6.66
N LYS A 192 10.39 75.58 -7.06
CA LYS A 192 10.74 76.22 -8.33
C LYS A 192 12.04 77.02 -8.18
N SER A 193 12.81 77.11 -9.27
CA SER A 193 13.68 78.22 -9.71
C SER A 193 14.49 77.69 -10.90
N THR A 194 14.83 78.33 -12.02
CA THR A 194 14.51 79.54 -12.80
C THR A 194 15.31 79.33 -14.12
N PRO A 195 14.93 79.84 -15.30
CA PRO A 195 15.74 79.64 -16.53
C PRO A 195 16.65 80.83 -16.83
N ILE A 196 17.88 80.62 -17.32
CA ILE A 196 18.65 81.61 -18.11
C ILE A 196 19.51 80.90 -19.17
N GLU A 197 19.47 81.51 -20.36
CA GLU A 197 20.07 81.21 -21.66
C GLU A 197 21.59 81.00 -21.70
N LYS A 198 22.04 80.25 -22.72
CA LYS A 198 23.00 80.71 -23.74
C LYS A 198 22.77 79.95 -25.04
#